data_AF-A4JUB5-F1
#
_entry.id   AF-A4JUB5-F1
#
_cell.length_a   1.000
_cell.length_b   1.000
_cell.length_c   1.000
_cell.angle_alpha   90.00
_cell.angle_beta   90.00
_cell.angle_gamma   90.00
#
_symmetry.space_group_name_H-M   'P 1'
#
loop_
_entity.id
_entity.type
_entity.pdbx_description
1 polymer ?
#
loop_
_entity_poly.entity_id
_entity_poly.type
_entity_poly.pdbx_seq_one_letter_code
_entity_poly.pdbx_strand_id
1 'polypeptide(L)'
;MLFLLGVAPVAHAVDMVLTSTDPIVDKAKFSEVVNRFLPDKVKALGPEYRLYGTLETASYRDGESFYFYSIMLHRKVVETATGKVYWAITGGIRAHGITAGGEELVKHVREDMVLGTNSFKTDQ
;
A
#
# COMPACT_ATOMS: atom_id res chain seq x y z
N MET A 1 28.44 14.97 28.33
CA MET A 1 27.72 13.75 27.87
C MET A 1 26.49 14.24 27.12
N LEU A 2 26.56 14.29 25.79
CA LEU A 2 25.54 14.89 24.93
C LEU A 2 24.66 13.76 24.37
N PHE A 3 23.39 13.71 24.77
CA PHE A 3 22.41 12.77 24.21
C PHE A 3 22.05 13.24 22.79
N LEU A 4 22.55 12.53 21.78
CA LEU A 4 22.01 12.59 20.42
C LEU A 4 20.67 11.86 20.43
N LEU A 5 19.57 12.62 20.50
CA LEU A 5 18.24 12.14 20.13
C LEU A 5 18.23 11.92 18.62
N GLY A 6 18.72 10.76 18.20
CA GLY A 6 18.54 10.27 16.83
C GLY A 6 17.05 10.03 16.61
N VAL A 7 16.40 10.93 15.86
CA VAL A 7 15.11 10.62 15.25
C VAL A 7 15.40 9.47 14.29
N ALA A 8 14.96 8.26 14.65
CA ALA A 8 15.10 7.10 13.77
C ALA A 8 14.46 7.44 12.42
N PRO A 9 15.11 7.17 11.28
CA PRO A 9 14.50 7.42 9.98
C PRO A 9 13.31 6.47 9.84
N VAL A 10 12.10 7.00 10.02
CA VAL A 10 10.86 6.32 9.63
C VAL A 10 10.77 6.47 8.12
N ALA A 11 11.27 5.47 7.37
CA ALA A 11 11.29 5.55 5.92
C ALA A 11 10.97 4.20 5.30
N HIS A 12 9.71 3.77 5.45
CA HIS A 12 9.10 2.99 4.38
C HIS A 12 8.84 3.95 3.23
N ALA A 13 9.44 3.70 2.08
CA ALA A 13 8.96 4.34 0.87
C ALA A 13 7.63 3.69 0.49
N VAL A 14 6.57 4.49 0.46
CA VAL A 14 5.26 4.10 -0.06
C VAL A 14 5.20 4.63 -1.50
N ASP A 15 5.47 3.76 -2.46
CA ASP A 15 5.41 4.06 -3.88
C ASP A 15 3.98 3.79 -4.39
N MET A 16 3.26 4.84 -4.75
CA MET A 16 1.86 4.77 -5.20
C MET A 16 1.75 5.14 -6.69
N VAL A 17 1.30 4.19 -7.51
CA VAL A 17 0.94 4.38 -8.92
C VAL A 17 -0.58 4.36 -9.02
N LEU A 18 -1.20 5.36 -9.65
CA LEU A 18 -2.65 5.52 -9.58
C LEU A 18 -3.24 6.02 -10.91
N THR A 19 -4.32 5.36 -11.33
CA THR A 19 -5.13 5.74 -12.49
C THR A 19 -6.61 5.67 -12.10
N SER A 20 -7.15 6.75 -11.53
CA SER A 20 -8.54 6.79 -11.06
C SER A 20 -9.37 7.76 -11.89
N THR A 21 -10.55 7.31 -12.28
CA THR A 21 -11.63 8.12 -12.88
C THR A 21 -12.71 8.52 -11.86
N ASP A 22 -12.61 8.04 -10.61
CA ASP A 22 -13.58 8.36 -9.56
C ASP A 22 -13.28 9.75 -8.95
N PRO A 23 -14.30 10.63 -8.79
CA PRO A 23 -14.09 12.00 -8.30
C PRO A 23 -13.75 12.10 -6.81
N ILE A 24 -13.97 11.04 -6.03
CA ILE A 24 -13.72 11.00 -4.58
C ILE A 24 -12.38 10.29 -4.29
N VAL A 25 -12.07 9.23 -5.05
CA VAL A 25 -10.87 8.41 -4.80
C VAL A 25 -9.74 8.80 -5.75
N ASP A 26 -9.06 9.88 -5.41
CA ASP A 26 -7.80 10.26 -6.04
C ASP A 26 -6.58 9.64 -5.32
N LYS A 27 -5.38 9.99 -5.81
CA LYS A 27 -4.12 9.48 -5.23
C LYS A 27 -3.94 9.88 -3.77
N ALA A 28 -4.34 11.10 -3.43
CA ALA A 28 -4.20 11.61 -2.07
C ALA A 28 -5.12 10.85 -1.13
N LYS A 29 -6.39 10.65 -1.53
CA LYS A 29 -7.37 9.95 -0.70
C LYS A 29 -7.01 8.49 -0.51
N PHE A 30 -6.64 7.79 -1.57
CA PHE A 30 -6.19 6.40 -1.48
C PHE A 30 -4.97 6.27 -0.56
N SER A 31 -3.97 7.15 -0.72
CA SER A 31 -2.77 7.15 0.12
C SER A 31 -3.09 7.46 1.58
N GLU A 32 -4.00 8.39 1.87
CA GLU A 32 -4.47 8.71 3.22
C GLU A 32 -5.07 7.46 3.88
N VAL A 33 -6.00 6.78 3.20
CA VAL A 33 -6.68 5.60 3.72
C VAL A 33 -5.67 4.48 3.97
N VAL A 34 -4.80 4.19 3.00
CA VAL A 34 -3.77 3.15 3.16
C VAL A 34 -2.86 3.46 4.33
N ASN A 35 -2.30 4.68 4.43
CA ASN A 35 -1.40 5.03 5.52
C ASN A 35 -2.08 4.99 6.90
N ARG A 36 -3.34 5.42 6.97
CA ARG A 36 -4.13 5.41 8.21
C ARG A 36 -4.33 3.99 8.72
N PHE A 37 -4.73 3.06 7.84
CA PHE A 37 -5.07 1.69 8.20
C PHE A 37 -3.94 0.67 7.99
N LEU A 38 -2.74 1.12 7.60
CA LEU A 38 -1.57 0.27 7.50
C LEU A 38 -1.24 -0.34 8.87
N PRO A 39 -1.02 -1.67 8.97
CA PRO A 39 -0.68 -2.31 10.23
C PRO A 39 0.59 -1.74 10.86
N ASP A 40 0.60 -1.58 12.18
CA ASP A 40 1.73 -0.99 12.90
C ASP A 40 3.04 -1.78 12.70
N LYS A 41 2.95 -3.11 12.59
CA LYS A 41 4.10 -3.97 12.25
C LYS A 41 4.76 -3.58 10.93
N VAL A 42 3.96 -3.12 9.95
CA VAL A 42 4.46 -2.67 8.65
C VAL A 42 4.95 -1.23 8.73
N LYS A 43 4.31 -0.36 9.53
CA LYS A 43 4.80 1.01 9.78
C LYS A 43 6.16 1.05 10.48
N ALA A 44 6.52 -0.01 11.20
CA ALA A 44 7.73 -0.09 12.02
C ALA A 44 8.96 -0.72 11.33
N LEU A 45 8.85 -1.28 10.12
CA LEU A 45 10.01 -1.81 9.40
C LEU A 45 10.99 -0.68 8.97
N GLY A 46 12.15 -1.09 8.48
CA GLY A 46 13.22 -0.18 8.07
C GLY A 46 13.27 0.06 6.56
N PRO A 47 14.33 0.73 6.08
CA PRO A 47 14.55 1.02 4.66
C PRO A 47 14.76 -0.24 3.79
N GLU A 48 14.85 -1.42 4.40
CA GLU A 48 14.89 -2.71 3.71
C GLU A 48 13.50 -3.17 3.24
N TYR A 49 12.45 -2.38 3.51
CA TYR A 49 11.08 -2.66 3.07
C TYR A 49 10.45 -1.46 2.35
N ARG A 50 9.55 -1.76 1.41
CA ARG A 50 8.76 -0.77 0.67
C ARG A 50 7.33 -1.26 0.47
N LEU A 51 6.40 -0.32 0.44
CA LEU A 51 5.02 -0.61 0.05
C LEU A 51 4.79 -0.08 -1.36
N TYR A 52 4.25 -0.93 -2.21
CA TYR A 52 3.83 -0.57 -3.55
C TYR A 52 2.31 -0.63 -3.62
N GLY A 53 1.69 0.51 -3.92
CA GLY A 53 0.25 0.62 -4.08
C GLY A 53 -0.14 0.90 -5.54
N THR A 54 -1.18 0.23 -6.00
CA THR A 54 -1.85 0.46 -7.27
C THR A 54 -3.34 0.65 -7.02
N LEU A 55 -3.94 1.64 -7.68
CA LEU A 55 -5.39 1.77 -7.78
C LEU A 55 -5.75 2.13 -9.22
N GLU A 56 -6.74 1.41 -9.73
CA GLU A 56 -7.36 1.65 -11.01
C GLU A 56 -8.88 1.73 -10.82
N THR A 57 -9.51 2.75 -11.39
CA THR A 57 -10.97 2.80 -11.49
C THR A 57 -11.38 3.14 -12.92
N ALA A 58 -12.56 2.67 -13.32
CA ALA A 58 -13.16 2.99 -14.60
C ALA A 58 -14.67 3.05 -14.46
N SER A 59 -15.33 4.00 -15.14
CA SER A 59 -16.79 4.06 -15.19
C SER A 59 -17.37 2.76 -15.76
N TYR A 60 -18.44 2.23 -15.14
CA TYR A 60 -19.12 1.02 -15.61
C TYR A 60 -20.56 1.29 -16.07
N ARG A 61 -21.40 1.79 -15.17
CA ARG A 61 -22.80 2.17 -15.39
C ARG A 61 -23.10 3.42 -14.57
N ASP A 62 -24.28 4.00 -14.73
CA ASP A 62 -24.68 5.19 -13.97
C ASP A 62 -24.58 4.94 -12.46
N GLY A 63 -23.68 5.65 -11.80
CA GLY A 63 -23.40 5.49 -10.36
C GLY A 63 -22.48 4.31 -10.00
N GLU A 64 -22.01 3.51 -10.95
CA GLU A 64 -21.15 2.36 -10.71
C GLU A 64 -19.80 2.49 -11.41
N SER A 65 -18.73 2.05 -10.74
CA SER A 65 -17.38 2.01 -11.28
C SER A 65 -16.75 0.64 -11.07
N PHE A 66 -15.97 0.18 -12.05
CA PHE A 66 -14.99 -0.87 -11.82
C PHE A 66 -13.88 -0.33 -10.95
N TYR A 67 -13.33 -1.20 -10.10
CA TYR A 67 -12.11 -0.90 -9.36
C TYR A 67 -11.17 -2.10 -9.37
N PHE A 68 -9.89 -1.79 -9.26
CA PHE A 68 -8.83 -2.70 -8.87
C PHE A 68 -7.89 -1.95 -7.93
N TYR A 69 -7.47 -2.59 -6.84
CA TYR A 69 -6.33 -2.11 -6.08
C TYR A 69 -5.43 -3.24 -5.63
N SER A 70 -4.18 -2.89 -5.38
CA SER A 70 -3.13 -3.77 -4.88
C SER A 70 -2.23 -2.98 -3.93
N ILE A 71 -1.98 -3.48 -2.73
CA ILE A 71 -1.09 -2.86 -1.75
C ILE A 71 -0.14 -3.94 -1.26
N MET A 72 1.09 -3.91 -1.76
CA MET A 72 2.05 -5.01 -1.67
C MET A 72 3.32 -4.59 -0.94
N LEU A 73 3.67 -5.32 0.10
CA LEU A 73 4.94 -5.20 0.80
C LEU A 73 6.04 -5.91 0.01
N HIS A 74 7.16 -5.22 -0.15
CA HIS A 74 8.35 -5.73 -0.79
C HIS A 74 9.53 -5.62 0.16
N ARG A 75 10.39 -6.63 0.15
CA ARG A 75 11.67 -6.67 0.86
C ARG A 75 12.81 -6.47 -0.12
N LYS A 76 13.81 -5.69 0.30
CA LYS A 76 15.06 -5.50 -0.42
C LYS A 76 15.88 -6.79 -0.37
N VAL A 77 16.33 -7.23 -1.54
CA VAL A 77 17.21 -8.40 -1.71
C VAL A 77 18.45 -7.94 -2.47
N VAL A 78 19.62 -8.23 -1.92
CA VAL A 78 20.91 -7.94 -2.58
C VAL A 78 21.49 -9.26 -3.05
N GLU A 79 21.60 -9.43 -4.37
CA GLU A 79 22.19 -10.62 -4.98
C GLU A 79 23.69 -10.67 -4.67
N THR A 80 24.12 -11.71 -3.95
CA THR A 80 25.49 -11.82 -3.41
C THR A 80 26.57 -11.80 -4.50
N ALA A 81 26.30 -12.41 -5.66
CA ALA A 81 27.28 -12.53 -6.74
C ALA A 81 27.52 -11.22 -7.51
N THR A 82 26.50 -10.37 -7.62
CA THR A 82 26.52 -9.18 -8.49
C THR A 82 26.41 -7.85 -7.72
N GLY A 83 25.99 -7.91 -6.44
CA GLY A 83 25.62 -6.73 -5.66
C GLY A 83 24.32 -6.06 -6.11
N LYS A 84 23.59 -6.65 -7.07
CA LYS A 84 22.39 -6.04 -7.63
C LYS A 84 21.23 -6.09 -6.63
N VAL A 85 20.50 -4.99 -6.53
CA VAL A 85 19.35 -4.83 -5.63
C VAL A 85 18.06 -5.17 -6.35
N TYR A 86 17.24 -6.00 -5.72
CA TYR A 86 15.89 -6.38 -6.14
C TYR A 86 14.90 -6.10 -5.00
N TRP A 87 13.62 -5.97 -5.36
CA TRP A 87 12.51 -5.83 -4.41
C TRP A 87 11.58 -7.02 -4.58
N ALA A 88 11.63 -7.96 -3.64
CA ALA A 88 10.82 -9.18 -3.68
C ALA A 88 9.50 -8.96 -2.94
N ILE A 89 8.38 -9.31 -3.57
CA ILE A 89 7.06 -9.27 -2.94
C ILE A 89 7.03 -10.29 -1.80
N THR A 90 6.67 -9.85 -0.60
CA THR A 90 6.49 -10.75 0.57
C THR A 90 5.02 -10.98 0.91
N GLY A 91 4.14 -10.09 0.45
CA GLY A 91 2.70 -10.23 0.61
C GLY A 91 1.98 -8.89 0.55
N GLY A 92 0.68 -8.90 0.78
CA GLY A 92 -0.16 -7.71 0.69
C GLY A 92 -1.61 -8.05 0.42
N ILE A 93 -2.40 -7.04 0.10
CA ILE A 93 -3.81 -7.18 -0.24
C ILE A 93 -4.05 -6.79 -1.69
N ARG A 94 -5.06 -7.42 -2.30
CA ARG A 94 -5.53 -7.10 -3.66
C ARG A 94 -7.02 -7.35 -3.73
N ALA A 95 -7.74 -6.46 -4.39
CA ALA A 95 -9.15 -6.63 -4.67
C ALA A 95 -9.51 -6.00 -6.01
N HIS A 96 -10.62 -6.46 -6.56
CA HIS A 96 -11.25 -5.87 -7.73
C HIS A 96 -12.74 -6.16 -7.69
N GLY A 97 -13.52 -5.34 -8.40
CA GLY A 97 -14.95 -5.54 -8.49
C GLY A 97 -15.66 -4.32 -9.03
N ILE A 98 -16.92 -4.19 -8.65
CA ILE A 98 -17.77 -3.04 -8.93
C ILE A 98 -18.11 -2.37 -7.60
N THR A 99 -18.12 -1.04 -7.60
CA THR A 99 -18.46 -0.20 -6.44
C THR A 99 -19.50 0.83 -6.87
N ALA A 100 -20.42 1.23 -5.98
CA ALA A 100 -21.41 2.28 -6.21
C ALA A 100 -20.81 3.71 -6.10
N GLY A 101 -19.52 3.85 -6.44
CA GLY A 101 -18.73 5.07 -6.33
C GLY A 101 -17.69 5.05 -5.22
N GLY A 102 -17.00 6.18 -5.07
CA GLY A 102 -15.78 6.29 -4.29
C GLY A 102 -15.90 6.15 -2.77
N GLU A 103 -17.03 6.52 -2.17
CA GLU A 103 -17.22 6.34 -0.73
C GLU A 103 -17.25 4.86 -0.34
N GLU A 104 -17.94 4.04 -1.15
CA GLU A 104 -17.98 2.59 -0.96
C GLU A 104 -16.60 1.97 -1.24
N LEU A 105 -15.88 2.44 -2.26
CA LEU A 105 -14.52 2.00 -2.53
C LEU A 105 -13.56 2.27 -1.36
N VAL A 106 -13.65 3.46 -0.74
CA VAL A 106 -12.86 3.79 0.46
C VAL A 106 -13.20 2.85 1.62
N LYS A 107 -14.49 2.49 1.78
CA LYS A 107 -14.91 1.51 2.78
C LYS A 107 -14.30 0.13 2.51
N HIS A 108 -14.34 -0.36 1.28
CA HIS A 108 -13.72 -1.64 0.87
C HIS A 108 -12.22 -1.65 1.16
N VAL A 109 -11.48 -0.62 0.73
CA VAL A 109 -10.03 -0.51 0.99
C VAL A 109 -9.74 -0.55 2.49
N ARG A 110 -10.51 0.19 3.29
CA ARG A 110 -10.36 0.18 4.75
C ARG A 110 -10.58 -1.21 5.34
N GLU A 111 -11.67 -1.89 4.95
CA GLU A 111 -12.03 -3.21 5.48
C GLU A 111 -10.95 -4.24 5.14
N ASP A 112 -10.46 -4.25 3.91
CA ASP A 112 -9.38 -5.14 3.49
C ASP A 112 -8.05 -4.84 4.17
N MET A 113 -7.72 -3.57 4.43
CA MET A 113 -6.50 -3.21 5.18
C MET A 113 -6.55 -3.75 6.61
N VAL A 114 -7.73 -3.77 7.25
CA VAL A 114 -7.92 -4.32 8.58
C VAL A 114 -7.88 -5.85 8.55
N LEU A 115 -8.70 -6.48 7.71
CA LEU A 115 -8.83 -7.94 7.62
C LEU A 115 -7.55 -8.61 7.09
N GLY A 116 -6.87 -7.96 6.15
CA GLY A 116 -5.66 -8.42 5.49
C GLY A 116 -4.37 -8.13 6.25
N THR A 117 -4.44 -7.72 7.52
CA THR A 117 -3.25 -7.43 8.36
C THR A 117 -2.19 -8.54 8.32
N ASN A 118 -2.62 -9.80 8.28
CA ASN A 118 -1.72 -10.96 8.24
C ASN A 118 -1.18 -11.30 6.85
N SER A 119 -1.72 -10.67 5.79
CA SER A 119 -1.22 -10.84 4.43
C SER A 119 0.11 -10.11 4.19
N PHE A 120 0.46 -9.14 5.03
CA PHE A 120 1.76 -8.46 5.02
C PHE A 120 2.81 -9.26 5.80
N LYS A 121 3.60 -10.07 5.09
CA LYS A 121 4.64 -10.94 5.69
C LYS A 121 5.98 -10.21 5.82
N THR A 122 6.60 -10.34 6.98
CA THR A 122 7.83 -9.61 7.35
C THR A 122 9.00 -10.55 7.69
N ASP A 123 8.79 -11.85 7.54
CA ASP A 123 9.67 -12.95 7.98
C ASP A 123 10.20 -13.81 6.82
N GLN A 124 9.89 -13.45 5.57
CA GLN A 124 10.37 -14.14 4.36
C GLN A 124 11.71 -13.59 3.89
#